data_AF-A0A1I1ZQZ7-F1
#
_entry.id   AF-A0A1I1ZQZ7-F1
#
_cell.length_a   1.000
_cell.length_b   1.000
_cell.length_c   1.000
_cell.angle_alpha   90.00
_cell.angle_beta   90.00
_cell.angle_gamma   90.00
#
_symmetry.space_group_name_H-M   'P 1'
#
loop_
_entity.id
_entity.type
_entity.pdbx_description
1 polymer ?
#
loop_
_entity_poly.entity_id
_entity_poly.type
_entity_poly.pdbx_seq_one_letter_code
_entity_poly.pdbx_strand_id
1 'polypeptide(L)'
;MHPQVKKEPHPIESCITSLNRIAEEKRLVIAIDTYEELNELDWWLREVPDESLQALVEAASLVRSFDQELLEWMLGFAIESSLFRKLIDLSFIRPSQGGYYIHALLGKALSREIRSRTPKRYSRLWQRSIAYYHREIVNNSSELDLTETIASLMYGLGDSILLSTFFEEAQLCAELLRHAIGRSAFYGNFRGA
;
A
#
# COMPACT_ATOMS: atom_id res chain seq x y z
N MET A 1 13.61 -45.59 -13.50
CA MET A 1 14.79 -44.84 -13.03
C MET A 1 14.66 -43.43 -13.62
N HIS A 2 14.03 -42.51 -12.89
CA HIS A 2 13.76 -41.16 -13.39
C HIS A 2 15.04 -40.31 -13.28
N PRO A 3 15.46 -39.60 -14.35
CA PRO A 3 16.62 -38.73 -14.29
C PRO A 3 16.30 -37.50 -13.45
N GLN A 4 17.10 -37.26 -12.42
CA GLN A 4 17.02 -36.10 -11.55
C GLN A 4 17.39 -34.85 -12.36
N VAL A 5 16.40 -34.01 -12.68
CA VAL A 5 16.62 -32.69 -13.27
C VAL A 5 17.34 -31.84 -12.23
N LYS A 6 18.61 -31.48 -12.48
CA LYS A 6 19.33 -30.48 -11.69
C LYS A 6 18.53 -29.18 -11.77
N LYS A 7 17.87 -28.80 -10.68
CA LYS A 7 17.23 -27.49 -10.53
C LYS A 7 18.32 -26.44 -10.64
N GLU A 8 18.27 -25.61 -11.68
CA GLU A 8 19.13 -24.44 -11.75
C GLU A 8 18.87 -23.57 -10.51
N PRO A 9 19.93 -23.09 -9.83
CA PRO A 9 19.77 -22.30 -8.62
C PRO A 9 18.95 -21.04 -8.93
N HIS A 10 18.03 -20.69 -8.03
CA HIS A 10 17.18 -19.52 -8.20
C HIS A 10 18.07 -18.27 -8.39
N PRO A 11 17.74 -17.33 -9.30
CA PRO A 11 18.61 -16.18 -9.62
C PRO A 11 19.08 -15.40 -8.38
N ILE A 12 18.23 -15.32 -7.35
CA ILE A 12 18.53 -14.70 -6.05
C ILE A 12 19.59 -15.50 -5.27
N GLU A 13 19.50 -16.83 -5.20
CA GLU A 13 20.47 -17.68 -4.49
C GLU A 13 21.87 -17.60 -5.14
N SER A 14 21.91 -17.53 -6.47
CA SER A 14 23.14 -17.31 -7.23
C SER A 14 23.76 -15.93 -6.94
N CYS A 15 22.92 -14.90 -6.81
CA CYS A 15 23.35 -13.56 -6.41
C CYS A 15 23.93 -13.56 -4.99
N ILE A 16 23.23 -14.16 -4.01
CA ILE A 16 23.70 -14.25 -2.61
C ILE A 16 25.04 -14.98 -2.53
N THR A 17 25.17 -16.11 -3.23
CA THR A 17 26.42 -16.88 -3.28
C THR A 17 27.57 -16.04 -3.84
N SER A 18 27.29 -15.25 -4.88
CA SER A 18 28.29 -14.37 -5.49
C SER A 18 28.70 -13.22 -4.57
N LEU A 19 27.74 -12.63 -3.85
CA LEU A 19 28.01 -11.56 -2.88
C LEU A 19 28.83 -12.05 -1.69
N ASN A 20 28.52 -13.24 -1.16
CA ASN A 20 29.29 -13.86 -0.08
C ASN A 20 30.74 -14.10 -0.48
N ARG A 21 30.98 -14.64 -1.68
CA ARG A 21 32.33 -14.84 -2.22
C ARG A 21 33.12 -13.52 -2.33
N ILE A 22 32.46 -12.44 -2.77
CA ILE A 22 33.10 -11.11 -2.86
C ILE A 22 33.42 -10.55 -1.47
N ALA A 23 32.54 -10.80 -0.49
CA ALA A 23 32.73 -10.37 0.89
C ALA A 23 33.91 -11.08 1.61
N GLU A 24 34.27 -12.30 1.19
CA GLU A 24 35.44 -13.03 1.71
C GLU A 24 36.77 -12.40 1.26
N GLU A 25 36.82 -11.86 0.04
CA GLU A 25 38.05 -11.30 -0.56
C GLU A 25 38.17 -9.79 -0.35
N LYS A 26 37.05 -9.08 -0.19
CA LYS A 26 37.01 -7.62 -0.13
C LYS A 26 35.98 -7.16 0.90
N ARG A 27 36.24 -6.02 1.54
CA ARG A 27 35.23 -5.36 2.38
C ARG A 27 34.07 -4.89 1.50
N LEU A 28 33.00 -5.68 1.48
CA LEU A 28 31.75 -5.34 0.82
C LEU A 28 31.00 -4.34 1.70
N VAL A 29 30.93 -3.09 1.27
CA VAL A 29 30.07 -2.07 1.90
C VAL A 29 28.76 -2.05 1.12
N ILE A 30 27.71 -2.60 1.73
CA ILE A 30 26.35 -2.49 1.20
C ILE A 30 25.81 -1.14 1.65
N ALA A 31 25.77 -0.18 0.73
CA ALA A 31 25.05 1.06 0.96
C ALA A 31 23.56 0.74 0.87
N ILE A 32 22.91 0.60 2.02
CA ILE A 32 21.45 0.60 2.10
C ILE A 32 21.07 2.08 2.13
N ASP A 33 20.49 2.56 1.03
CA ASP A 33 20.10 3.98 0.81
C ASP A 33 18.87 4.39 1.65
N THR A 34 18.69 3.78 2.82
CA THR A 34 17.49 3.91 3.68
C THR A 34 17.89 4.25 5.12
N TYR A 35 19.16 4.54 5.39
CA TYR A 35 19.64 4.76 6.76
C TYR A 35 19.40 6.19 7.28
N GLU A 36 19.40 7.20 6.40
CA GLU A 36 19.06 8.58 6.79
C GLU A 36 17.57 8.72 7.19
N GLU A 37 16.73 7.86 6.60
CA GLU A 37 15.28 7.82 6.78
C GLU A 37 14.84 7.12 8.09
N LEU A 38 15.70 6.28 8.67
CA LEU A 38 15.40 5.51 9.90
C LEU A 38 15.43 6.35 11.17
N ASN A 39 16.26 7.41 11.23
CA ASN A 39 16.23 8.34 12.35
C ASN A 39 14.91 9.10 12.40
N GLU A 40 14.25 9.31 11.25
CA GLU A 40 12.97 9.98 11.22
C GLU A 40 11.82 9.10 11.74
N LEU A 41 11.93 7.80 11.51
CA LEU A 41 10.98 6.80 11.97
C LEU A 41 10.89 6.74 13.51
N ASP A 42 12.02 6.81 14.20
CA ASP A 42 12.09 6.70 15.66
C ASP A 42 11.42 7.86 16.40
N TRP A 43 11.42 9.07 15.86
CA TRP A 43 10.69 10.19 16.46
C TRP A 43 9.21 10.15 16.13
N TRP A 44 8.84 9.73 14.92
CA TRP A 44 7.44 9.54 14.51
C TRP A 44 6.73 8.45 15.30
N LEU A 45 7.40 7.32 15.57
CA LEU A 45 6.85 6.23 16.37
C LEU A 45 6.53 6.67 17.81
N ARG A 46 7.17 7.73 18.32
CA ARG A 46 6.86 8.30 19.64
C ARG A 46 5.62 9.19 19.64
N GLU A 47 5.20 9.69 18.47
CA GLU A 47 3.98 10.51 18.34
C GLU A 47 2.69 9.68 18.33
N VAL A 48 2.80 8.34 18.30
CA VAL A 48 1.66 7.41 18.29
C VAL A 48 1.62 6.58 19.59
N PRO A 49 1.22 7.17 20.73
CA PRO A 49 1.27 6.50 22.03
C PRO A 49 0.05 5.61 22.33
N ASP A 50 -1.03 5.73 21.55
CA ASP A 50 -2.34 5.12 21.83
C ASP A 50 -2.72 4.08 20.77
N GLU A 51 -3.28 2.94 21.21
CA GLU A 51 -3.67 1.83 20.32
C GLU A 51 -4.74 2.25 19.29
N SER A 52 -5.64 3.16 19.66
CA SER A 52 -6.69 3.66 18.75
C SER A 52 -6.06 4.54 17.67
N LEU A 53 -5.16 5.44 18.06
CA LEU A 53 -4.43 6.28 17.11
C LEU A 53 -3.52 5.43 16.20
N GLN A 54 -2.89 4.40 16.75
CA GLN A 54 -2.10 3.44 15.97
C GLN A 54 -2.95 2.76 14.89
N ALA A 55 -4.15 2.29 15.24
CA ALA A 55 -5.04 1.68 14.25
C ALA A 55 -5.39 2.63 13.09
N LEU A 56 -5.59 3.93 13.39
CA LEU A 56 -5.82 4.96 12.39
C LEU A 56 -4.60 5.17 11.49
N VAL A 57 -3.40 5.29 12.07
CA VAL A 57 -2.14 5.44 11.33
C VAL A 57 -1.87 4.23 10.43
N GLU A 58 -2.11 3.02 10.93
CA GLU A 58 -1.96 1.79 10.16
C GLU A 58 -2.92 1.71 8.99
N ALA A 59 -4.19 2.11 9.17
CA ALA A 59 -5.14 2.14 8.07
C ALA A 59 -4.77 3.22 7.04
N ALA A 60 -4.43 4.42 7.51
CA ALA A 60 -4.00 5.54 6.68
C ALA A 60 -2.73 5.25 5.89
N SER A 61 -1.80 4.42 6.40
CA SER A 61 -0.57 4.10 5.69
C SER A 61 -0.78 3.19 4.49
N LEU A 62 -1.93 2.51 4.38
CA LEU A 62 -2.23 1.56 3.30
C LEU A 62 -2.89 2.22 2.08
N VAL A 63 -3.23 3.51 2.18
CA VAL A 63 -3.94 4.25 1.16
C VAL A 63 -3.15 5.50 0.79
N ARG A 64 -3.31 5.95 -0.47
CA ARG A 64 -2.61 7.14 -0.98
C ARG A 64 -3.12 8.42 -0.33
N SER A 65 -4.43 8.50 -0.10
CA SER A 65 -5.11 9.57 0.60
C SER A 65 -6.26 8.99 1.42
N PHE A 66 -6.64 9.69 2.48
CA PHE A 66 -7.71 9.30 3.38
C PHE A 66 -8.50 10.49 3.90
N ASP A 67 -9.75 10.23 4.22
CA ASP A 67 -10.62 11.08 5.04
C ASP A 67 -11.16 10.24 6.21
N GLN A 68 -12.05 10.83 7.01
CA GLN A 68 -12.63 10.12 8.16
C GLN A 68 -13.51 8.93 7.71
N GLU A 69 -14.30 9.10 6.64
CA GLU A 69 -15.25 8.09 6.17
C GLU A 69 -14.53 6.82 5.68
N LEU A 70 -13.46 6.98 4.91
CA LEU A 70 -12.63 5.86 4.45
C LEU A 70 -12.02 5.10 5.63
N LEU A 71 -11.48 5.81 6.64
CA LEU A 71 -10.87 5.14 7.79
C LEU A 71 -11.92 4.41 8.64
N GLU A 72 -13.10 5.00 8.85
CA GLU A 72 -14.23 4.34 9.52
C GLU A 72 -14.65 3.07 8.79
N TRP A 73 -14.71 3.11 7.46
CA TRP A 73 -15.00 1.95 6.64
C TRP A 73 -13.93 0.85 6.76
N MET A 74 -12.65 1.23 6.66
CA MET A 74 -11.52 0.31 6.77
C MET A 74 -11.47 -0.36 8.14
N LEU A 75 -11.70 0.39 9.20
CA LEU A 75 -11.61 -0.09 10.57
C LEU A 75 -12.90 -0.79 11.02
N GLY A 76 -14.04 -0.42 10.45
CA GLY A 76 -15.35 -1.00 10.76
C GLY A 76 -15.93 -0.50 12.09
N PHE A 77 -15.49 0.68 12.54
CA PHE A 77 -16.04 1.36 13.71
C PHE A 77 -16.06 2.88 13.45
N ALA A 78 -16.99 3.58 14.10
CA ALA A 78 -17.06 5.03 14.04
C ALA A 78 -15.87 5.67 14.77
N ILE A 79 -15.25 6.67 14.15
CA ILE A 79 -14.09 7.37 14.71
C ILE A 79 -14.59 8.66 15.33
N GLU A 80 -14.26 8.92 16.59
CA GLU A 80 -14.58 10.22 17.17
C GLU A 80 -13.81 11.34 16.44
N SER A 81 -14.49 12.46 16.18
CA SER A 81 -13.86 13.62 15.52
C SER A 81 -12.64 14.13 16.27
N SER A 82 -12.59 13.95 17.60
CA SER A 82 -11.43 14.29 18.43
C SER A 82 -10.21 13.41 18.12
N LEU A 83 -10.44 12.11 17.88
CA LEU A 83 -9.41 11.13 17.52
C LEU A 83 -8.94 11.34 16.08
N PHE A 84 -9.87 11.58 15.15
CA PHE A 84 -9.52 11.94 13.78
C PHE A 84 -8.70 13.24 13.73
N ARG A 85 -9.03 14.22 14.59
CA ARG A 85 -8.26 15.46 14.69
C ARG A 85 -6.82 15.22 15.18
N LYS A 86 -6.65 14.38 16.20
CA LYS A 86 -5.32 13.95 16.66
C LYS A 86 -4.50 13.30 15.55
N LEU A 87 -5.13 12.49 14.70
CA LEU A 87 -4.47 11.89 13.54
C LEU A 87 -3.95 12.97 12.59
N ILE A 88 -4.80 13.90 12.14
CA ILE A 88 -4.38 14.90 11.14
C ILE A 88 -3.41 15.95 11.69
N ASP A 89 -3.33 16.10 13.02
CA ASP A 89 -2.36 16.95 13.70
C ASP A 89 -0.95 16.31 13.80
N LEU A 90 -0.80 15.02 13.42
CA LEU A 90 0.51 14.36 13.39
C LEU A 90 1.43 15.02 12.35
N SER A 91 2.69 15.15 12.72
CA SER A 91 3.70 15.91 11.97
C SER A 91 3.95 15.39 10.55
N PHE A 92 3.68 14.11 10.31
CA PHE A 92 3.89 13.40 9.06
C PHE A 92 2.62 13.29 8.19
N ILE A 93 1.49 13.83 8.66
CA ILE A 93 0.26 13.92 7.89
C ILE A 93 0.18 15.28 7.21
N ARG A 94 -0.29 15.28 5.96
CA ARG A 94 -0.38 16.45 5.11
C ARG A 94 -1.74 16.53 4.43
N PRO A 95 -2.31 17.74 4.25
CA PRO A 95 -3.55 17.92 3.51
C PRO A 95 -3.34 17.63 2.01
N SER A 96 -4.38 17.12 1.35
CA SER A 96 -4.48 16.87 -0.09
C SER A 96 -5.78 17.46 -0.65
N GLN A 97 -5.99 17.40 -1.97
CA GLN A 97 -7.19 17.94 -2.64
C GLN A 97 -8.51 17.27 -2.19
N GLY A 98 -8.46 16.10 -1.56
CA GLY A 98 -9.64 15.34 -1.13
C GLY A 98 -9.49 14.66 0.22
N GLY A 99 -8.65 15.18 1.11
CA GLY A 99 -8.41 14.58 2.43
C GLY A 99 -6.97 14.82 2.89
N TYR A 100 -6.34 13.76 3.39
CA TYR A 100 -5.00 13.79 3.97
C TYR A 100 -4.17 12.63 3.44
N TYR A 101 -2.85 12.73 3.54
CA TYR A 101 -1.95 11.64 3.21
C TYR A 101 -0.79 11.56 4.20
N ILE A 102 -0.22 10.36 4.35
CA ILE A 102 1.01 10.15 5.10
C ILE A 102 2.19 10.44 4.17
N HIS A 103 3.22 11.13 4.70
CA HIS A 103 4.48 11.33 3.98
C HIS A 103 4.99 10.01 3.38
N ALA A 104 5.32 10.02 2.08
CA ALA A 104 5.43 8.79 1.28
C ALA A 104 6.42 7.76 1.84
N LEU A 105 7.52 8.24 2.42
CA LEU A 105 8.53 7.40 3.07
C LEU A 105 7.97 6.64 4.29
N LEU A 106 7.31 7.37 5.19
CA LEU A 106 6.71 6.78 6.39
C LEU A 106 5.58 5.83 6.05
N GLY A 107 4.71 6.21 5.10
CA GLY A 107 3.63 5.34 4.63
C GLY A 107 4.14 4.01 4.10
N LYS A 108 5.25 4.01 3.35
CA LYS A 108 5.93 2.79 2.89
C LYS A 108 6.54 1.98 4.03
N ALA A 109 7.27 2.63 4.94
CA ALA A 109 7.90 1.95 6.07
C ALA A 109 6.85 1.23 6.94
N LEU A 110 5.77 1.94 7.31
CA LEU A 110 4.66 1.40 8.08
C LEU A 110 3.94 0.28 7.34
N SER A 111 3.63 0.45 6.05
CA SER A 111 2.97 -0.58 5.25
C SER A 111 3.79 -1.88 5.20
N ARG A 112 5.11 -1.77 5.03
CA ARG A 112 6.02 -2.92 5.04
C ARG A 112 6.07 -3.58 6.41
N GLU A 113 6.11 -2.80 7.48
CA GLU A 113 6.10 -3.32 8.85
C GLU A 113 4.80 -4.07 9.16
N ILE A 114 3.63 -3.49 8.86
CA ILE A 114 2.32 -4.11 9.08
C ILE A 114 2.21 -5.41 8.27
N ARG A 115 2.68 -5.39 7.01
CA ARG A 115 2.69 -6.57 6.13
C ARG A 115 3.58 -7.69 6.67
N SER A 116 4.75 -7.35 7.23
CA SER A 116 5.68 -8.32 7.80
C SER A 116 5.20 -8.89 9.13
N ARG A 117 4.74 -8.04 10.05
CA ARG A 117 4.33 -8.45 11.40
C ARG A 117 2.93 -9.07 11.44
N THR A 118 1.99 -8.53 10.66
CA THR A 118 0.56 -8.87 10.72
C THR A 118 -0.09 -8.96 9.33
N PRO A 119 0.31 -9.94 8.49
CA PRO A 119 -0.14 -10.02 7.10
C PRO A 119 -1.66 -10.15 6.95
N LYS A 120 -2.34 -10.88 7.85
CA LYS A 120 -3.82 -10.99 7.83
C LYS A 120 -4.52 -9.65 8.07
N ARG A 121 -3.93 -8.79 8.92
CA ARG A 121 -4.46 -7.46 9.22
C ARG A 121 -4.27 -6.53 8.02
N TYR A 122 -3.07 -6.56 7.42
CA TYR A 122 -2.78 -5.88 6.16
C TYR A 122 -3.83 -6.22 5.09
N SER A 123 -4.01 -7.50 4.76
CA SER A 123 -4.94 -7.93 3.71
C SER A 123 -6.37 -7.49 4.00
N ARG A 124 -6.82 -7.56 5.26
CA ARG A 124 -8.18 -7.14 5.64
C ARG A 124 -8.40 -5.64 5.45
N LEU A 125 -7.48 -4.81 5.94
CA LEU A 125 -7.61 -3.35 5.81
C LEU A 125 -7.56 -2.93 4.35
N TRP A 126 -6.65 -3.54 3.59
CA TRP A 126 -6.51 -3.30 2.15
C TRP A 126 -7.75 -3.75 1.35
N GLN A 127 -8.31 -4.93 1.63
CA GLN A 127 -9.56 -5.36 0.99
C GLN A 127 -10.73 -4.42 1.30
N ARG A 128 -10.79 -3.87 2.52
CA ARG A 128 -11.84 -2.92 2.88
C ARG A 128 -11.67 -1.57 2.20
N SER A 129 -10.44 -1.04 2.07
CA SER A 129 -10.22 0.19 1.31
C SER A 129 -10.60 0.02 -0.15
N ILE A 130 -10.28 -1.13 -0.73
CA ILE A 130 -10.70 -1.49 -2.07
C ILE A 130 -12.22 -1.51 -2.23
N ALA A 131 -12.93 -2.15 -1.30
CA ALA A 131 -14.38 -2.20 -1.33
C ALA A 131 -15.01 -0.79 -1.22
N TYR A 132 -14.37 0.12 -0.47
CA TYR A 132 -14.78 1.53 -0.39
C TYR A 132 -14.65 2.22 -1.75
N TYR A 133 -13.46 2.18 -2.37
CA TYR A 133 -13.25 2.82 -3.67
C TYR A 133 -14.14 2.23 -4.77
N HIS A 134 -14.40 0.92 -4.74
CA HIS A 134 -15.37 0.31 -5.64
C HIS A 134 -16.76 0.94 -5.52
N ARG A 135 -17.25 1.10 -4.28
CA ARG A 135 -18.53 1.74 -4.01
C ARG A 135 -18.54 3.18 -4.51
N GLU A 136 -17.48 3.94 -4.24
CA GLU A 136 -17.39 5.33 -4.68
C GLU A 136 -17.41 5.45 -6.20
N ILE A 137 -16.62 4.67 -6.94
CA ILE A 137 -16.65 4.67 -8.42
C ILE A 137 -18.02 4.27 -8.97
N VAL A 138 -18.65 3.26 -8.36
CA VAL A 138 -19.96 2.79 -8.79
C VAL A 138 -21.00 3.90 -8.66
N ASN A 139 -20.89 4.74 -7.63
CA ASN A 139 -21.86 5.78 -7.27
C ASN A 139 -21.54 7.17 -7.84
N ASN A 140 -20.26 7.56 -7.92
CA ASN A 140 -19.77 8.89 -8.25
C ASN A 140 -18.93 8.83 -9.55
N SER A 141 -19.61 8.59 -10.68
CA SER A 141 -18.96 8.38 -11.97
C SER A 141 -18.34 9.66 -12.56
N SER A 142 -17.07 9.95 -12.25
CA SER A 142 -16.24 10.91 -12.99
C SER A 142 -14.90 10.30 -13.43
N GLU A 143 -14.36 10.74 -14.57
CA GLU A 143 -13.15 10.18 -15.19
C GLU A 143 -11.87 10.43 -14.35
N LEU A 144 -11.87 11.48 -13.52
CA LEU A 144 -10.83 11.79 -12.54
C LEU A 144 -10.76 10.75 -11.40
N ASP A 145 -11.89 10.10 -11.09
CA ASP A 145 -12.02 9.14 -9.98
C ASP A 145 -11.34 7.78 -10.28
N LEU A 146 -11.24 7.43 -11.57
CA LEU A 146 -10.54 6.24 -12.04
C LEU A 146 -9.03 6.32 -11.81
N THR A 147 -8.43 7.48 -12.05
CA THR A 147 -6.97 7.64 -11.91
C THR A 147 -6.58 7.56 -10.44
N GLU A 148 -7.37 8.15 -9.54
CA GLU A 148 -7.17 8.05 -8.09
C GLU A 148 -7.39 6.62 -7.57
N THR A 149 -8.37 5.89 -8.12
CA THR A 149 -8.55 4.48 -7.80
C THR A 149 -7.35 3.64 -8.24
N ILE A 150 -6.90 3.80 -9.49
CA ILE A 150 -5.75 3.07 -10.03
C ILE A 150 -4.49 3.39 -9.22
N ALA A 151 -4.27 4.67 -8.89
CA ALA A 151 -3.14 5.09 -8.08
C ALA A 151 -3.20 4.51 -6.65
N SER A 152 -4.39 4.42 -6.05
CA SER A 152 -4.60 3.82 -4.72
C SER A 152 -4.38 2.31 -4.73
N LEU A 153 -4.84 1.61 -5.76
CA LEU A 153 -4.58 0.18 -5.98
C LEU A 153 -3.08 -0.08 -6.18
N MET A 154 -2.42 0.74 -7.01
CA MET A 154 -0.98 0.64 -7.27
C MET A 154 -0.13 0.98 -6.05
N TYR A 155 -0.59 1.87 -5.16
CA TYR A 155 0.12 2.20 -3.94
C TYR A 155 0.27 0.96 -3.03
N GLY A 156 -0.82 0.19 -2.83
CA GLY A 156 -0.75 -1.08 -2.09
C GLY A 156 0.07 -2.17 -2.79
N LEU A 157 0.04 -2.19 -4.13
CA LEU A 157 0.76 -3.17 -4.96
C LEU A 157 2.26 -2.87 -5.12
N GLY A 158 2.69 -1.61 -4.97
CA GLY A 158 4.04 -1.14 -5.27
C GLY A 158 5.15 -1.79 -4.44
N ASP A 159 4.80 -2.40 -3.31
CA ASP A 159 5.72 -3.18 -2.47
C ASP A 159 5.65 -4.70 -2.72
N SER A 160 4.80 -5.18 -3.64
CA SER A 160 4.70 -6.59 -4.00
C SER A 160 5.13 -6.83 -5.45
N ILE A 161 6.41 -7.17 -5.64
CA ILE A 161 6.90 -7.75 -6.91
C ILE A 161 6.30 -9.17 -7.15
N LEU A 162 5.58 -9.73 -6.18
CA LEU A 162 4.98 -11.07 -6.26
C LEU A 162 3.44 -10.99 -6.28
N LEU A 163 2.85 -10.72 -7.45
CA LEU A 163 1.42 -10.97 -7.69
C LEU A 163 1.05 -12.46 -7.53
N SER A 164 2.03 -13.37 -7.57
CA SER A 164 1.79 -14.81 -7.51
C SER A 164 1.37 -15.33 -6.12
N THR A 165 1.78 -14.67 -5.04
CA THR A 165 1.38 -15.06 -3.67
C THR A 165 -0.03 -14.62 -3.31
N PHE A 166 -0.67 -13.76 -4.11
CA PHE A 166 -1.88 -13.04 -3.74
C PHE A 166 -2.93 -13.08 -4.86
N PHE A 167 -3.12 -14.26 -5.46
CA PHE A 167 -4.00 -14.47 -6.61
C PHE A 167 -5.43 -13.93 -6.39
N GLU A 168 -6.00 -14.09 -5.19
CA GLU A 168 -7.34 -13.59 -4.83
C GLU A 168 -7.42 -12.06 -4.79
N GLU A 169 -6.38 -11.40 -4.27
CA GLU A 169 -6.26 -9.95 -4.15
C GLU A 169 -6.01 -9.29 -5.52
N ALA A 170 -5.14 -9.91 -6.33
CA ALA A 170 -4.91 -9.52 -7.72
C ALA A 170 -6.17 -9.67 -8.59
N GLN A 171 -6.99 -10.70 -8.33
CA GLN A 171 -8.23 -10.91 -9.05
C GLN A 171 -9.28 -9.85 -8.73
N LEU A 172 -9.41 -9.46 -7.46
CA LEU A 172 -10.25 -8.33 -7.04
C LEU A 172 -9.78 -7.02 -7.71
N CYS A 173 -8.48 -6.73 -7.69
CA CYS A 173 -7.91 -5.58 -8.42
C CYS A 173 -8.23 -5.62 -9.92
N ALA A 174 -8.10 -6.80 -10.55
CA ALA A 174 -8.39 -6.97 -11.98
C ALA A 174 -9.88 -6.80 -12.30
N GLU A 175 -10.79 -7.25 -11.43
CA GLU A 175 -12.23 -7.02 -11.57
C GLU A 175 -12.56 -5.53 -11.47
N LEU A 176 -11.93 -4.81 -10.54
CA LEU A 176 -12.13 -3.37 -10.38
C LEU A 176 -11.61 -2.58 -11.57
N LEU A 177 -10.40 -2.91 -12.03
CA LEU A 177 -9.84 -2.33 -13.26
C LEU A 177 -10.76 -2.60 -14.46
N ARG A 178 -11.29 -3.82 -14.59
CA ARG A 178 -12.24 -4.16 -15.67
C ARG A 178 -13.54 -3.36 -15.57
N HIS A 179 -14.11 -3.19 -14.37
CA HIS A 179 -15.33 -2.40 -14.19
C HIS A 179 -15.09 -0.91 -14.46
N ALA A 180 -13.98 -0.38 -13.98
CA ALA A 180 -13.61 1.01 -14.18
C ALA A 180 -13.36 1.30 -15.68
N ILE A 181 -12.50 0.51 -16.33
CA ILE A 181 -12.20 0.63 -17.77
C ILE A 181 -13.45 0.37 -18.63
N GLY A 182 -14.31 -0.57 -18.23
CA GLY A 182 -15.57 -0.87 -18.93
C GLY A 182 -16.57 0.29 -18.94
N ARG A 183 -16.58 1.14 -17.91
CA ARG A 183 -17.39 2.37 -17.88
C ARG A 183 -16.80 3.50 -18.71
N SER A 184 -15.48 3.71 -18.70
CA SER A 184 -14.86 4.77 -19.53
C SER A 184 -15.05 4.49 -21.03
N ALA A 185 -15.01 3.23 -21.45
CA ALA A 185 -15.31 2.81 -22.82
C ALA A 185 -16.76 3.09 -23.27
N PHE A 186 -17.71 3.20 -22.33
CA PHE A 186 -19.11 3.54 -22.63
C PHE A 186 -19.33 5.05 -22.82
N TYR A 187 -18.53 5.90 -22.17
CA TYR A 187 -18.61 7.35 -22.31
C TYR A 187 -17.76 7.92 -23.46
N GLY A 188 -16.84 7.11 -24.02
CA GLY A 188 -16.02 7.48 -25.19
C GLY A 188 -16.76 7.49 -26.54
N ASN A 189 -18.03 7.07 -26.61
CA ASN A 189 -18.80 6.98 -27.86
C ASN A 189 -19.87 8.07 -28.07
N PHE A 190 -19.86 9.16 -27.29
CA PHE A 190 -20.72 10.33 -27.52
C PHE A 190 -19.93 11.64 -27.69
N ARG A 191 -18.90 11.61 -28.54
CA ARG A 191 -18.40 12.81 -29.23
C ARG A 191 -18.34 12.55 -30.73
N GLY A 192 -19.52 12.63 -31.35
CA GLY A 192 -19.71 12.53 -32.79
C GLY A 192 -21.10 13.05 -33.15
N ALA A 193 -21.27 14.37 -33.12
CA ALA A 193 -22.26 15.13 -33.87
C ALA A 193 -21.81 16.60 -33.93
#